data_AF-A0AA89B6X1-F1
#
_entry.id   AF-A0AA89B6X1-F1
#
_cell.length_a   1.000
_cell.length_b   1.000
_cell.length_c   1.000
_cell.angle_alpha   90.00
_cell.angle_beta   90.00
_cell.angle_gamma   90.00
#
_symmetry.space_group_name_H-M   'P 1'
#
loop_
_entity.id
_entity.type
_entity.pdbx_description
1 polymer ?
#
loop_
_entity_poly.entity_id
_entity_poly.type
_entity_poly.pdbx_seq_one_letter_code
_entity_poly.pdbx_strand_id
1 'polypeptide(L)'
;MNDLVRNFIVPACKIQVRRPLPRYVKIGSFVDWEVPKKKTAGSSAVDSSVVDVLGYLGSMGNGLQVPLMMYVLSDVINEYANPSGTISNASVDKYALRLLYVAIGVRLSAFVEGLCWARTAERQPSRMRLTYLKSVLKQDVGFFDTQVVDSSTTYQVVSTISSDSSTIQVTIGEKWLLSADTELSCLLVIILLLPHICFTLSWRLTLAALPFTLMYVLPGIGFGKLMMDVGTKMVDSYGVVGGIAEQAISSIRTVYSYVGERQTINRFSNALERSMTLGIKQGSARGLMIGSMGIVYVSWGFQAWFGFILVTEKGEKGGNIFIAGFNYLMGGT
;
A
#
# COMPACT_ATOMS: atom_id res chain seq x y z
N MET A 1 -10.40 -4.07 13.92
CA MET A 1 -9.01 -4.53 13.71
C MET A 1 -8.97 -6.04 13.40
N ASN A 2 -9.54 -6.92 14.23
CA ASN A 2 -9.54 -8.38 14.01
C ASN A 2 -10.31 -8.84 12.75
N ASP A 3 -11.43 -8.20 12.40
CA ASP A 3 -12.20 -8.57 11.20
C ASP A 3 -11.61 -8.03 9.89
N LEU A 4 -10.76 -7.00 9.95
CA LEU A 4 -10.16 -6.37 8.77
C LEU A 4 -8.91 -7.15 8.32
N VAL A 5 -8.08 -7.56 9.28
CA VAL A 5 -6.94 -8.46 9.08
C VAL A 5 -7.40 -9.81 8.53
N ARG A 6 -8.47 -10.36 9.10
CA ARG A 6 -9.01 -11.67 8.69
C ARG A 6 -9.60 -11.66 7.27
N ASN A 7 -10.17 -10.54 6.82
CA ASN A 7 -10.84 -10.44 5.53
C ASN A 7 -9.97 -9.89 4.39
N PHE A 8 -8.90 -9.12 4.66
CA PHE A 8 -8.05 -8.52 3.61
C PHE A 8 -6.61 -9.05 3.54
N ILE A 9 -5.98 -9.36 4.67
CA ILE A 9 -4.57 -9.79 4.70
C ILE A 9 -4.44 -11.31 4.48
N VAL A 10 -5.35 -12.09 5.07
CA VAL A 10 -5.36 -13.56 4.93
C VAL A 10 -5.55 -14.02 3.48
N PRO A 11 -6.42 -13.41 2.64
CA PRO A 11 -6.53 -13.77 1.23
C PRO A 11 -5.27 -13.42 0.42
N ALA A 12 -4.66 -12.25 0.66
CA ALA A 12 -3.44 -11.82 -0.03
C ALA A 12 -2.25 -12.75 0.26
N CYS A 13 -2.14 -13.25 1.49
CA CYS A 13 -1.09 -14.21 1.85
C CYS A 13 -1.39 -15.65 1.37
N LYS A 14 -2.67 -16.04 1.28
CA LYS A 14 -3.10 -17.34 0.69
C LYS A 14 -2.80 -17.45 -0.79
N ILE A 15 -2.69 -16.33 -1.49
CA ILE A 15 -2.38 -16.25 -2.92
C ILE A 15 -0.91 -16.63 -3.19
N GLN A 16 0.00 -16.43 -2.23
CA GLN A 16 1.43 -16.72 -2.40
C GLN A 16 1.87 -18.12 -1.92
N VAL A 17 1.10 -18.77 -1.04
CA VAL A 17 1.43 -20.11 -0.52
C VAL A 17 0.39 -21.12 -1.00
N ARG A 18 0.51 -21.56 -2.26
CA ARG A 18 -0.42 -22.51 -2.90
C ARG A 18 0.23 -23.86 -3.22
N ARG A 19 0.95 -24.46 -2.27
CA ARG A 19 1.24 -25.91 -2.30
C ARG A 19 0.43 -26.63 -1.22
N PRO A 20 -0.16 -27.81 -1.50
CA PRO A 20 -0.93 -28.55 -0.51
C PRO A 20 0.03 -29.04 0.58
N LEU A 21 -0.08 -28.46 1.77
CA LEU A 21 0.63 -28.93 2.96
C LEU A 21 0.02 -30.27 3.42
N PRO A 22 0.83 -31.24 3.86
CA PRO A 22 0.35 -32.51 4.38
C PRO A 22 -0.58 -32.32 5.59
N ARG A 23 -1.54 -33.26 5.74
CA ARG A 23 -2.69 -33.28 6.68
C ARG A 23 -2.40 -33.04 8.18
N TYR A 24 -1.15 -32.83 8.59
CA TYR A 24 -0.74 -32.66 9.98
C TYR A 24 -0.39 -31.23 10.41
N VAL A 25 -0.45 -30.25 9.50
CA VAL A 25 -0.21 -28.84 9.87
C VAL A 25 -1.55 -28.10 10.03
N LYS A 26 -1.99 -27.93 11.28
CA LYS A 26 -3.13 -27.08 11.61
C LYS A 26 -2.80 -25.62 11.22
N ILE A 27 -3.44 -25.13 10.17
CA ILE A 27 -3.35 -23.75 9.64
C ILE A 27 -3.67 -22.69 10.71
N GLY A 28 -4.36 -23.06 11.80
CA GLY A 28 -4.69 -22.16 12.91
C GLY A 28 -3.49 -21.55 13.66
N SER A 29 -2.26 -22.08 13.50
CA SER A 29 -1.06 -21.53 14.16
C SER A 29 -0.10 -20.78 13.22
N PHE A 30 -0.39 -20.74 11.92
CA PHE A 30 0.45 -20.04 10.92
C PHE A 30 -0.19 -18.72 10.44
N VAL A 31 -1.50 -18.56 10.68
CA VAL A 31 -2.30 -17.36 10.35
C VAL A 31 -2.46 -16.41 11.54
N ASP A 32 -1.82 -16.70 12.68
CA ASP A 32 -1.61 -15.72 13.72
C ASP A 32 -0.37 -14.89 13.35
N TRP A 33 -0.58 -13.84 12.53
CA TRP A 33 0.43 -12.79 12.36
C TRP A 33 0.69 -12.05 13.67
N GLU A 34 -0.14 -12.26 14.70
CA GLU A 34 0.18 -11.89 16.06
C GLU A 34 1.49 -12.56 16.46
N VAL A 35 2.57 -11.76 16.33
CA VAL A 35 3.79 -11.91 17.12
C VAL A 35 3.32 -12.36 18.50
N PRO A 36 3.65 -13.58 18.97
CA PRO A 36 3.24 -13.98 20.29
C PRO A 36 3.95 -13.05 21.27
N LYS A 37 3.25 -11.98 21.70
CA LYS A 37 3.70 -11.02 22.71
C LYS A 37 3.98 -11.71 24.05
N LYS A 38 3.58 -12.98 24.19
CA LYS A 38 3.83 -13.83 25.34
C LYS A 38 5.09 -14.66 25.11
N LYS A 39 6.24 -14.14 25.56
CA LYS A 39 7.48 -14.84 26.04
C LYS A 39 8.82 -14.18 25.64
N THR A 40 8.90 -12.85 25.55
CA THR A 40 10.19 -12.15 25.74
C THR A 40 10.04 -11.13 26.87
N ALA A 41 9.94 -11.64 28.10
CA ALA A 41 10.12 -10.82 29.29
C ALA A 41 11.58 -10.37 29.36
N GLY A 42 11.83 -9.07 29.51
CA GLY A 42 13.13 -8.57 29.97
C GLY A 42 13.48 -7.16 29.55
N SER A 43 13.72 -6.91 28.26
CA SER A 43 14.25 -5.61 27.78
C SER A 43 14.15 -5.44 26.26
N SER A 44 14.41 -6.49 25.48
CA SER A 44 14.45 -6.41 24.00
C SER A 44 13.10 -6.25 23.28
N ALA A 45 11.98 -6.46 23.98
CA ALA A 45 10.63 -6.29 23.44
C ALA A 45 10.15 -4.83 23.55
N VAL A 46 10.62 -4.10 24.56
CA VAL A 46 10.30 -2.69 24.79
C VAL A 46 10.93 -1.84 23.68
N ASP A 47 12.19 -2.10 23.32
CA ASP A 47 12.90 -1.38 22.25
C ASP A 47 12.21 -1.54 20.88
N SER A 48 11.60 -2.69 20.60
CA SER A 48 10.90 -2.92 19.33
C SER A 48 9.63 -2.09 19.24
N SER A 49 8.84 -2.04 20.31
CA SER A 49 7.60 -1.25 20.34
C SER A 49 7.87 0.25 20.28
N VAL A 50 9.00 0.72 20.82
CA VAL A 50 9.38 2.14 20.75
C VAL A 50 9.74 2.55 19.31
N VAL A 51 10.47 1.72 18.57
CA VAL A 51 10.81 1.99 17.15
C VAL A 51 9.56 2.05 16.28
N ASP A 52 8.61 1.13 16.50
CA ASP A 52 7.36 1.11 15.74
C ASP A 52 6.53 2.38 16.02
N VAL A 53 6.38 2.79 17.28
CA VAL A 53 5.64 4.02 17.65
C VAL A 53 6.30 5.28 17.09
N LEU A 54 7.63 5.36 17.13
CA LEU A 54 8.38 6.47 16.52
C LEU A 54 8.22 6.51 14.99
N GLY A 55 8.17 5.33 14.35
CA GLY A 55 7.89 5.21 12.91
C GLY A 55 6.50 5.76 12.55
N TYR A 56 5.47 5.41 13.33
CA TYR A 56 4.12 5.95 13.13
C TYR A 56 4.05 7.46 13.33
N LEU A 57 4.70 8.00 14.37
CA LEU A 57 4.75 9.46 14.59
C LEU A 57 5.48 10.19 13.46
N GLY A 58 6.60 9.64 12.98
CA GLY A 58 7.33 10.18 11.83
C GLY A 58 6.47 10.21 10.57
N SER A 59 5.70 9.15 10.36
CA SER A 59 4.79 9.04 9.22
C SER A 59 3.62 10.01 9.25
N MET A 60 3.03 10.25 10.43
CA MET A 60 2.02 11.31 10.60
C MET A 60 2.58 12.69 10.22
N GLY A 61 3.83 12.98 10.60
CA GLY A 61 4.51 14.23 10.23
C GLY A 61 4.76 14.33 8.73
N ASN A 62 5.20 13.25 8.10
CA ASN A 62 5.42 13.17 6.65
C ASN A 62 4.12 13.35 5.86
N GLY A 63 3.02 12.71 6.30
CA GLY A 63 1.70 12.86 5.70
C GLY A 63 1.14 14.30 5.73
N LEU A 64 1.50 15.08 6.76
CA LEU A 64 1.11 16.49 6.90
C LEU A 64 1.93 17.46 6.03
N GLN A 65 2.95 16.98 5.31
CA GLN A 65 3.82 17.81 4.46
C GLN A 65 3.03 18.71 3.51
N VAL A 66 2.10 18.12 2.76
CA VAL A 66 1.38 18.80 1.69
C VAL A 66 0.43 19.89 2.24
N PRO A 67 -0.43 19.60 3.25
CA PRO A 67 -1.25 20.64 3.90
C PRO A 67 -0.43 21.77 4.53
N LEU A 68 0.68 21.46 5.20
CA LEU A 68 1.54 22.47 5.83
C LEU A 68 2.18 23.40 4.81
N MET A 69 2.69 22.84 3.71
CA MET A 69 3.24 23.63 2.61
C MET A 69 2.18 24.55 2.00
N MET A 70 0.97 24.03 1.76
CA MET A 70 -0.13 24.81 1.20
C MET A 70 -0.62 25.90 2.15
N TYR A 71 -0.59 25.66 3.46
CA TYR A 71 -0.93 26.68 4.45
C TYR A 71 -0.01 27.89 4.37
N VAL A 72 1.31 27.67 4.32
CA VAL A 72 2.29 28.77 4.16
C VAL A 72 2.12 29.45 2.80
N LEU A 73 1.86 28.69 1.74
CA LEU A 73 1.64 29.25 0.40
C LEU A 73 0.40 30.15 0.34
N SER A 74 -0.66 29.84 1.07
CA SER A 74 -1.83 30.72 1.16
C SER A 74 -1.55 32.05 1.82
N ASP A 75 -0.80 32.05 2.92
CA ASP A 75 -0.44 33.30 3.58
C ASP A 75 0.36 34.20 2.62
N VAL A 76 1.21 33.60 1.79
CA VAL A 76 1.90 34.29 0.70
C VAL A 76 0.88 34.82 -0.32
N ILE A 77 -0.01 33.98 -0.85
CA ILE A 77 -1.03 34.39 -1.83
C ILE A 77 -1.89 35.55 -1.30
N ASN A 78 -2.30 35.49 -0.03
CA ASN A 78 -3.10 36.52 0.61
C ASN A 78 -2.36 37.85 0.73
N GLU A 79 -1.07 37.82 1.07
CA GLU A 79 -0.24 39.03 1.16
C GLU A 79 -0.03 39.67 -0.22
N TYR A 80 0.21 38.85 -1.25
CA TYR A 80 0.37 39.30 -2.63
C TYR A 80 -0.95 39.82 -3.25
N ALA A 81 -2.09 39.29 -2.82
CA ALA A 81 -3.40 39.71 -3.29
C ALA A 81 -3.87 41.04 -2.65
N ASN A 82 -3.18 41.56 -1.64
CA ASN A 82 -3.54 42.83 -1.01
C ASN A 82 -3.19 44.03 -1.92
N PRO A 83 -4.17 44.79 -2.41
CA PRO A 83 -3.94 45.88 -3.38
C PRO A 83 -3.19 47.08 -2.80
N SER A 84 -3.07 47.17 -1.47
CA SER A 84 -2.41 48.27 -0.75
C SER A 84 -0.99 47.93 -0.27
N GLY A 85 -0.55 46.67 -0.41
CA GLY A 85 0.74 46.21 0.08
C GLY A 85 1.84 46.43 -0.95
N THR A 86 2.85 47.24 -0.65
CA THR A 86 4.12 47.18 -1.38
C THR A 86 4.83 45.91 -0.98
N ILE A 87 5.18 45.06 -1.96
CA ILE A 87 5.91 43.81 -1.71
C ILE A 87 7.32 44.18 -1.24
N SER A 88 7.51 44.21 0.08
CA SER A 88 8.81 44.44 0.68
C SER A 88 9.64 43.17 0.66
N ASN A 89 10.95 43.30 0.40
CA ASN A 89 11.90 42.20 0.50
C ASN A 89 11.87 41.53 1.90
N ALA A 90 11.50 42.29 2.94
CA ALA A 90 11.33 41.76 4.29
C ALA A 90 10.16 40.76 4.42
N SER A 91 9.06 40.97 3.68
CA SER A 91 7.93 40.04 3.67
C SER A 91 8.31 38.73 2.98
N VAL A 92 9.04 38.82 1.86
CA VAL A 92 9.53 37.65 1.12
C VAL A 92 10.47 36.81 1.99
N ASP A 93 11.43 37.45 2.68
CA ASP A 93 12.38 36.75 3.56
C ASP A 93 11.68 36.04 4.73
N LYS A 94 10.66 36.68 5.32
CA LYS A 94 9.82 36.07 6.37
C LYS A 94 9.12 34.79 5.90
N TYR A 95 8.53 34.78 4.70
CA TYR A 95 7.86 33.59 4.16
C TYR A 95 8.86 32.52 3.69
N ALA A 96 10.00 32.93 3.12
CA ALA A 96 11.08 32.01 2.76
C ALA A 96 11.63 31.28 3.99
N LEU A 97 11.85 31.99 5.11
CA LEU A 97 12.26 31.38 6.38
C LEU A 97 11.19 30.42 6.92
N ARG A 98 9.90 30.77 6.86
CA ARG A 98 8.82 29.85 7.26
C ARG A 98 8.80 28.56 6.45
N LEU A 99 8.95 28.65 5.13
CA LEU A 99 9.04 27.48 4.25
C LEU A 99 10.28 26.63 4.58
N LEU A 100 11.41 27.26 4.89
CA LEU A 100 12.63 26.57 5.32
C LEU A 100 12.40 25.78 6.61
N TYR A 101 11.78 26.39 7.64
CA TYR A 101 11.49 25.71 8.90
C TYR A 101 10.55 24.51 8.72
N VAL A 102 9.51 24.65 7.90
CA VAL A 102 8.59 23.55 7.55
C VAL A 102 9.34 22.45 6.81
N ALA A 103 10.19 22.79 5.84
CA ALA A 103 10.96 21.82 5.07
C ALA A 103 11.93 21.02 5.95
N ILE A 104 12.59 21.66 6.91
CA ILE A 104 13.47 20.99 7.87
C ILE A 104 12.65 20.04 8.77
N GLY A 105 11.51 20.51 9.30
CA GLY A 105 10.64 19.70 10.14
C GLY A 105 10.12 18.44 9.43
N VAL A 106 9.60 18.60 8.22
CA VAL A 106 9.13 17.49 7.38
C VAL A 106 10.27 16.53 7.02
N ARG A 107 11.46 17.07 6.72
CA ARG A 107 12.61 16.23 6.37
C ARG A 107 13.08 15.40 7.55
N LEU A 108 13.07 15.97 8.75
CA LEU A 108 13.38 15.25 9.98
C LEU A 108 12.35 14.16 10.27
N SER A 109 11.05 14.43 10.10
CA SER A 109 10.01 13.42 10.30
C SER A 109 10.10 12.28 9.29
N ALA A 110 10.31 12.59 8.01
CA ALA A 110 10.50 11.61 6.94
C ALA A 110 11.78 10.78 7.15
N PHE A 111 12.84 11.39 7.67
CA PHE A 111 14.07 10.68 7.98
C PHE A 111 13.88 9.70 9.15
N VAL A 112 13.21 10.12 10.23
CA VAL A 112 12.88 9.24 11.37
C VAL A 112 11.99 8.09 10.92
N GLU A 113 10.97 8.37 10.12
CA GLU A 113 10.10 7.36 9.51
C GLU A 113 10.92 6.33 8.71
N GLY A 114 11.75 6.80 7.77
CA GLY A 114 12.56 5.92 6.93
C GLY A 114 13.54 5.05 7.72
N LEU A 115 14.19 5.62 8.76
CA LEU A 115 15.09 4.86 9.64
C LEU A 115 14.34 3.80 10.46
N CYS A 116 13.18 4.13 11.02
CA CYS A 116 12.40 3.20 11.82
C CYS A 116 11.89 2.04 10.95
N TRP A 117 11.35 2.34 9.77
CA TRP A 117 10.86 1.30 8.84
C TRP A 117 11.98 0.45 8.27
N ALA A 118 13.12 1.03 7.89
CA ALA A 118 14.27 0.25 7.41
C ALA A 118 14.78 -0.73 8.49
N ARG A 119 14.87 -0.27 9.74
CA ARG A 119 15.26 -1.13 10.88
C ARG A 119 14.27 -2.26 11.12
N THR A 120 12.97 -1.98 11.04
CA THR A 120 11.92 -3.01 11.20
C THR A 120 11.93 -4.00 10.03
N ALA A 121 12.14 -3.52 8.80
CA ALA A 121 12.24 -4.33 7.59
C ALA A 121 13.43 -5.29 7.61
N GLU A 122 14.54 -4.96 8.27
CA GLU A 122 15.67 -5.90 8.43
C GLU A 122 15.43 -6.92 9.57
N ARG A 123 14.86 -6.46 10.68
CA ARG A 123 14.72 -7.27 11.90
C ARG A 123 13.69 -8.39 11.75
N GLN A 124 12.54 -8.10 11.14
CA GLN A 124 11.44 -9.08 11.03
C GLN A 124 11.80 -10.30 10.16
N PRO A 125 12.32 -10.15 8.92
CA PRO A 125 12.70 -11.28 8.07
C PRO A 125 13.87 -12.08 8.66
N SER A 126 14.83 -11.42 9.31
CA SER A 126 15.94 -12.09 10.00
C SER A 126 15.43 -13.02 11.12
N ARG A 127 14.48 -12.54 11.94
CA ARG A 127 13.81 -13.35 12.98
C ARG A 127 13.03 -14.52 12.40
N MET A 128 12.34 -14.30 11.27
CA MET A 128 11.62 -15.35 10.55
C MET A 128 12.58 -16.43 10.04
N ARG A 129 13.68 -16.04 9.38
CA ARG A 129 14.72 -16.97 8.91
C ARG A 129 15.27 -17.82 10.05
N LEU A 130 15.59 -17.21 11.19
CA LEU A 130 16.18 -17.90 12.33
C LEU A 130 15.17 -18.85 13.00
N THR A 131 13.94 -18.39 13.24
CA THR A 131 12.89 -19.22 13.86
C THR A 131 12.51 -20.39 12.96
N TYR A 132 12.44 -20.14 11.65
CA TYR A 132 12.17 -21.18 10.68
C TYR A 132 13.28 -22.23 10.65
N LEU A 133 14.56 -21.80 10.52
CA LEU A 133 15.70 -22.70 10.53
C LEU A 133 15.74 -23.55 11.82
N LYS A 134 15.45 -22.91 12.97
CA LYS A 134 15.35 -23.61 14.26
C LYS A 134 14.23 -24.65 14.30
N SER A 135 13.11 -24.40 13.64
CA SER A 135 12.01 -25.38 13.54
C SER A 135 12.36 -26.54 12.62
N VAL A 136 12.99 -26.28 11.46
CA VAL A 136 13.43 -27.35 10.52
C VAL A 136 14.48 -28.26 11.15
N LEU A 137 15.43 -27.72 11.91
CA LEU A 137 16.44 -28.52 12.60
C LEU A 137 15.88 -29.40 13.74
N LYS A 138 14.66 -29.13 14.21
CA LYS A 138 13.98 -29.92 15.25
C LYS A 138 13.07 -31.00 14.67
N GLN A 139 12.94 -31.06 13.35
CA GLN A 139 12.05 -31.96 12.66
C GLN A 139 12.68 -33.36 12.60
N ASP A 140 11.86 -34.41 12.75
CA ASP A 140 12.32 -35.81 12.75
C ASP A 140 12.79 -36.26 11.34
N VAL A 141 13.66 -37.27 11.27
CA VAL A 141 14.24 -37.79 10.01
C VAL A 141 13.13 -38.25 9.06
N GLY A 142 12.04 -38.80 9.57
CA GLY A 142 10.88 -39.21 8.77
C GLY A 142 10.17 -38.07 8.02
N PHE A 143 10.31 -36.80 8.47
CA PHE A 143 9.84 -35.64 7.71
C PHE A 143 10.69 -35.38 6.47
N PHE A 144 11.99 -35.65 6.53
CA PHE A 144 12.87 -35.51 5.37
C PHE A 144 12.72 -36.70 4.41
N ASP A 145 12.39 -37.89 4.93
CA ASP A 145 12.26 -39.13 4.16
C ASP A 145 10.93 -39.22 3.38
N THR A 146 9.85 -38.65 3.91
CA THR A 146 8.53 -38.59 3.21
C THR A 146 8.49 -37.58 2.07
N GLN A 147 9.54 -36.79 1.86
CA GLN A 147 9.61 -35.67 0.93
C GLN A 147 10.55 -35.95 -0.26
N VAL A 148 10.67 -37.21 -0.71
CA VAL A 148 11.54 -37.59 -1.83
C VAL A 148 10.69 -38.11 -3.00
N VAL A 149 10.56 -37.29 -4.05
CA VAL A 149 10.85 -37.67 -5.44
C VAL A 149 11.22 -36.36 -6.16
N ASP A 150 12.44 -36.29 -6.70
CA ASP A 150 12.99 -35.22 -7.55
C ASP A 150 13.56 -33.95 -6.85
N SER A 151 14.89 -33.97 -6.69
CA SER A 151 15.82 -32.89 -6.27
C SER A 151 15.95 -32.64 -4.77
N SER A 152 17.18 -32.32 -4.33
CA SER A 152 17.61 -32.09 -2.95
C SER A 152 16.71 -31.09 -2.19
N THR A 153 15.69 -31.60 -1.50
CA THR A 153 14.63 -30.81 -0.85
C THR A 153 15.14 -29.95 0.31
N THR A 154 16.24 -30.30 0.97
CA THR A 154 16.88 -29.42 1.96
C THR A 154 17.32 -28.10 1.33
N TYR A 155 17.94 -28.14 0.15
CA TYR A 155 18.34 -26.95 -0.59
C TYR A 155 17.13 -26.17 -1.09
N GLN A 156 16.12 -26.86 -1.62
CA GLN A 156 14.91 -26.23 -2.16
C GLN A 156 14.07 -25.55 -1.06
N VAL A 157 13.97 -26.16 0.13
CA VAL A 157 13.30 -25.56 1.29
C VAL A 157 14.06 -24.32 1.74
N VAL A 158 15.38 -24.44 1.97
CA VAL A 158 16.26 -23.32 2.37
C VAL A 158 16.23 -22.17 1.35
N SER A 159 16.30 -22.46 0.06
CA SER A 159 16.24 -21.46 -1.01
C SER A 159 14.87 -20.78 -1.09
N THR A 160 13.78 -21.54 -0.89
CA THR A 160 12.42 -21.00 -0.88
C THR A 160 12.23 -20.03 0.27
N ILE A 161 12.66 -20.36 1.49
CA ILE A 161 12.57 -19.41 2.62
C ILE A 161 13.46 -18.21 2.39
N SER A 162 14.67 -18.39 1.86
CA SER A 162 15.56 -17.27 1.56
C SER A 162 14.92 -16.30 0.56
N SER A 163 14.29 -16.84 -0.48
CA SER A 163 13.52 -16.11 -1.49
C SER A 163 12.26 -15.44 -0.91
N ASP A 164 11.48 -16.16 -0.11
CA ASP A 164 10.25 -15.66 0.50
C ASP A 164 10.58 -14.56 1.51
N SER A 165 11.60 -14.77 2.35
CA SER A 165 12.05 -13.76 3.31
C SER A 165 12.68 -12.54 2.65
N SER A 166 13.38 -12.68 1.52
CA SER A 166 13.84 -11.51 0.75
C SER A 166 12.66 -10.77 0.12
N THR A 167 11.66 -11.51 -0.37
CA THR A 167 10.42 -10.91 -0.90
C THR A 167 9.65 -10.17 0.20
N ILE A 168 9.57 -10.75 1.40
CA ILE A 168 8.98 -10.13 2.58
C ILE A 168 9.80 -8.91 3.02
N GLN A 169 11.14 -8.99 3.03
CA GLN A 169 12.02 -7.87 3.36
C GLN A 169 11.83 -6.68 2.41
N VAL A 170 11.77 -6.94 1.10
CA VAL A 170 11.49 -5.94 0.08
C VAL A 170 10.06 -5.39 0.25
N THR A 171 9.10 -6.25 0.57
CA THR A 171 7.71 -5.83 0.79
C THR A 171 7.55 -4.99 2.08
N ILE A 172 8.28 -5.27 3.14
CA ILE A 172 8.24 -4.46 4.35
C ILE A 172 9.09 -3.20 4.18
N GLY A 173 10.22 -3.26 3.47
CA GLY A 173 11.11 -2.12 3.28
C GLY A 173 10.59 -1.10 2.27
N GLU A 174 10.26 -1.54 1.07
CA GLU A 174 9.82 -0.65 -0.02
C GLU A 174 8.32 -0.41 0.03
N LYS A 175 7.56 -1.48 0.26
CA LYS A 175 6.10 -1.39 0.22
C LYS A 175 5.55 -0.81 1.51
N TRP A 176 6.05 -1.08 2.72
CA TRP A 176 5.46 -0.47 3.92
C TRP A 176 5.57 1.06 3.97
N LEU A 177 6.63 1.63 3.39
CA LEU A 177 6.77 3.08 3.18
C LEU A 177 5.69 3.66 2.24
N LEU A 178 5.07 2.80 1.42
CA LEU A 178 4.16 3.13 0.31
C LEU A 178 2.81 2.37 0.36
N SER A 179 2.55 1.55 1.39
CA SER A 179 1.43 0.61 1.42
C SER A 179 0.45 1.01 2.50
N ALA A 180 -0.80 1.18 2.09
CA ALA A 180 -2.06 0.83 2.73
C ALA A 180 -2.23 1.00 4.26
N ASP A 181 -1.31 0.58 5.13
CA ASP A 181 -1.42 0.74 6.60
C ASP A 181 -0.92 2.13 7.07
N THR A 182 0.08 2.66 6.38
CA THR A 182 0.55 4.05 6.50
C THR A 182 -0.49 5.00 5.91
N GLU A 183 -1.06 4.63 4.76
CA GLU A 183 -2.23 5.29 4.22
C GLU A 183 -3.46 5.13 5.11
N LEU A 184 -3.76 4.01 5.77
CA LEU A 184 -4.97 3.92 6.61
C LEU A 184 -4.93 4.86 7.83
N SER A 185 -3.74 4.98 8.43
CA SER A 185 -3.51 5.87 9.58
C SER A 185 -3.49 7.34 9.14
N CYS A 186 -2.87 7.61 7.98
CA CYS A 186 -2.88 8.92 7.37
C CYS A 186 -4.27 9.29 6.84
N LEU A 187 -5.03 8.37 6.26
CA LEU A 187 -6.41 8.50 5.76
C LEU A 187 -7.36 8.78 6.91
N LEU A 188 -7.23 8.12 8.07
CA LEU A 188 -8.07 8.47 9.22
C LEU A 188 -7.78 9.89 9.71
N VAL A 189 -6.53 10.33 9.73
CA VAL A 189 -6.14 11.68 10.14
C VAL A 189 -6.48 12.71 9.04
N ILE A 190 -6.40 12.35 7.76
CA ILE A 190 -6.68 13.22 6.62
C ILE A 190 -8.18 13.37 6.42
N ILE A 191 -8.93 12.26 6.39
CA ILE A 191 -10.39 12.24 6.26
C ILE A 191 -11.07 12.87 7.48
N LEU A 192 -10.47 12.80 8.68
CA LEU A 192 -11.02 13.48 9.85
C LEU A 192 -10.50 14.91 9.97
N LEU A 193 -9.20 15.21 9.89
CA LEU A 193 -8.71 16.57 10.15
C LEU A 193 -8.85 17.52 8.97
N LEU A 194 -8.64 17.09 7.71
CA LEU A 194 -8.67 18.03 6.57
C LEU A 194 -10.07 18.60 6.34
N PRO A 195 -11.18 17.83 6.38
CA PRO A 195 -12.51 18.42 6.25
C PRO A 195 -12.84 19.38 7.39
N HIS A 196 -12.35 19.12 8.61
CA HIS A 196 -12.53 20.05 9.74
C HIS A 196 -11.73 21.34 9.53
N ILE A 197 -10.48 21.24 9.07
CA ILE A 197 -9.66 22.41 8.73
C ILE A 197 -10.31 23.18 7.57
N CYS A 198 -10.71 22.52 6.48
CA CYS A 198 -11.40 23.16 5.35
C CYS A 198 -12.74 23.80 5.77
N PHE A 199 -13.49 23.16 6.67
CA PHE A 199 -14.73 23.72 7.22
C PHE A 199 -14.48 24.98 8.05
N THR A 200 -13.37 25.04 8.80
CA THR A 200 -12.98 26.24 9.54
C THR A 200 -12.49 27.38 8.65
N LEU A 201 -11.89 27.09 7.49
CA LEU A 201 -11.45 28.13 6.54
C LEU A 201 -12.61 28.67 5.69
N SER A 202 -13.40 27.79 5.07
CA SER A 202 -14.52 28.17 4.21
C SER A 202 -15.59 27.06 4.18
N TRP A 203 -16.55 27.16 5.10
CA TRP A 203 -17.67 26.22 5.18
C TRP A 203 -18.50 26.16 3.87
N ARG A 204 -18.61 27.28 3.14
CA ARG A 204 -19.39 27.39 1.89
C ARG A 204 -18.80 26.58 0.74
N LEU A 205 -17.47 26.62 0.57
CA LEU A 205 -16.78 25.87 -0.48
C LEU A 205 -16.85 24.36 -0.19
N THR A 206 -16.69 23.99 1.08
CA THR A 206 -16.68 22.60 1.52
C THR A 206 -18.06 21.95 1.34
N LEU A 207 -19.14 22.68 1.64
CA LEU A 207 -20.51 22.23 1.40
C LEU A 207 -20.83 22.06 -0.09
N ALA A 208 -20.31 22.94 -0.94
CA ALA A 208 -20.47 22.84 -2.39
C ALA A 208 -19.66 21.67 -3.00
N ALA A 209 -18.54 21.30 -2.37
CA ALA A 209 -17.66 20.24 -2.85
C ALA A 209 -18.08 18.82 -2.40
N LEU A 210 -18.88 18.69 -1.34
CA LEU A 210 -19.42 17.44 -0.77
C LEU A 210 -20.01 16.43 -1.80
N PRO A 211 -20.84 16.83 -2.79
CA PRO A 211 -21.35 15.88 -3.78
C PRO A 211 -20.24 15.28 -4.67
N PHE A 212 -19.16 16.02 -4.92
CA PHE A 212 -18.07 15.55 -5.77
C PHE A 212 -17.21 14.45 -5.10
N THR A 213 -17.08 14.46 -3.77
CA THR A 213 -16.39 13.36 -3.07
C THR A 213 -17.18 12.07 -3.12
N LEU A 214 -18.50 12.13 -2.94
CA LEU A 214 -19.36 10.95 -3.11
C LEU A 214 -19.25 10.39 -4.53
N MET A 215 -19.17 11.27 -5.53
CA MET A 215 -18.99 10.86 -6.93
C MET A 215 -17.62 10.22 -7.19
N TYR A 216 -16.58 10.56 -6.43
CA TYR A 216 -15.24 9.97 -6.53
C TYR A 216 -15.13 8.61 -5.81
N VAL A 217 -15.71 8.50 -4.61
CA VAL A 217 -15.62 7.31 -3.76
C VAL A 217 -16.37 6.10 -4.38
N LEU A 218 -17.51 6.35 -5.02
CA LEU A 218 -18.36 5.29 -5.60
C LEU A 218 -17.63 4.46 -6.69
N PRO A 219 -17.00 5.06 -7.73
CA PRO A 219 -16.16 4.34 -8.68
C PRO A 219 -15.00 3.60 -8.01
N GLY A 220 -14.33 4.22 -7.03
CA GLY A 220 -13.18 3.62 -6.35
C GLY A 220 -13.52 2.29 -5.67
N ILE A 221 -14.63 2.25 -4.93
CA ILE A 221 -15.10 1.02 -4.27
C ILE A 221 -15.58 -0.02 -5.29
N GLY A 222 -16.32 0.42 -6.31
CA GLY A 222 -16.88 -0.47 -7.35
C GLY A 222 -15.80 -1.15 -8.19
N PHE A 223 -14.87 -0.37 -8.75
CA PHE A 223 -13.77 -0.88 -9.55
C PHE A 223 -12.75 -1.64 -8.71
N GLY A 224 -12.49 -1.21 -7.46
CA GLY A 224 -11.61 -1.92 -6.53
C GLY A 224 -12.07 -3.36 -6.26
N LYS A 225 -13.36 -3.55 -5.97
CA LYS A 225 -13.93 -4.90 -5.77
C LYS A 225 -13.83 -5.77 -7.02
N LEU A 226 -14.12 -5.20 -8.19
CA LEU A 226 -14.04 -5.93 -9.45
C LEU A 226 -12.59 -6.30 -9.79
N MET A 227 -11.62 -5.42 -9.55
CA MET A 227 -10.19 -5.69 -9.71
C MET A 227 -9.74 -6.83 -8.78
N MET A 228 -10.18 -6.82 -7.52
CA MET A 228 -9.81 -7.86 -6.54
C MET A 228 -10.38 -9.23 -6.91
N ASP A 229 -11.64 -9.29 -7.33
CA ASP A 229 -12.27 -10.54 -7.80
C ASP A 229 -11.61 -11.09 -9.08
N VAL A 230 -11.29 -10.23 -10.06
CA VAL A 230 -10.57 -10.68 -11.26
C VAL A 230 -9.12 -11.06 -10.93
N GLY A 231 -8.46 -10.33 -10.04
CA GLY A 231 -7.09 -10.61 -9.62
C GLY A 231 -6.95 -11.96 -8.92
N THR A 232 -7.85 -12.29 -7.98
CA THR A 232 -7.89 -13.61 -7.34
C THR A 232 -8.09 -14.73 -8.35
N LYS A 233 -9.06 -14.58 -9.27
CA LYS A 233 -9.30 -15.55 -10.35
C LYS A 233 -8.10 -15.71 -11.28
N MET A 234 -7.38 -14.63 -11.55
CA MET A 234 -6.17 -14.66 -12.38
C MET A 234 -5.07 -15.47 -11.70
N VAL A 235 -4.78 -15.24 -10.41
CA VAL A 235 -3.76 -16.01 -9.70
C VAL A 235 -4.13 -17.49 -9.62
N ASP A 236 -5.40 -17.80 -9.41
CA ASP A 236 -5.90 -19.18 -9.40
C ASP A 236 -5.66 -19.87 -10.76
N SER A 237 -5.94 -19.18 -11.87
CA SER A 237 -5.71 -19.69 -13.22
C SER A 237 -4.21 -19.87 -13.52
N TYR A 238 -3.37 -18.93 -13.09
CA TYR A 238 -1.91 -19.03 -13.21
C TYR A 238 -1.34 -20.21 -12.41
N GLY A 239 -1.91 -20.53 -11.25
CA GLY A 239 -1.49 -21.69 -10.47
C GLY A 239 -1.69 -23.02 -11.22
N VAL A 240 -2.77 -23.15 -11.98
CA VAL A 240 -3.03 -24.35 -12.81
C VAL A 240 -2.03 -24.45 -13.96
N VAL A 241 -1.76 -23.33 -14.65
CA VAL A 241 -0.75 -23.24 -15.73
C VAL A 241 0.64 -23.61 -15.19
N GLY A 242 1.01 -23.06 -14.03
CA GLY A 242 2.26 -23.35 -13.34
C GLY A 242 2.38 -24.83 -12.97
N GLY A 243 1.31 -25.44 -12.47
CA GLY A 243 1.29 -26.87 -12.14
C GLY A 243 1.50 -27.79 -13.36
N ILE A 244 0.91 -27.46 -14.52
CA ILE A 244 1.12 -28.22 -15.76
C ILE A 244 2.59 -28.12 -16.22
N ALA A 245 3.17 -26.91 -16.17
CA ALA A 245 4.58 -26.72 -16.52
C ALA A 245 5.52 -27.44 -15.54
N GLU A 246 5.27 -27.33 -14.25
CA GLU A 246 6.06 -27.99 -13.21
C GLU A 246 6.04 -29.51 -13.39
N GLN A 247 4.86 -30.09 -13.63
CA GLN A 247 4.72 -31.53 -13.88
C GLN A 247 5.45 -31.97 -15.16
N ALA A 248 5.35 -31.19 -16.24
CA ALA A 248 6.04 -31.47 -17.51
C ALA A 248 7.56 -31.44 -17.37
N ILE A 249 8.09 -30.47 -16.62
CA ILE A 249 9.53 -30.29 -16.40
C ILE A 249 10.06 -31.37 -15.43
N SER A 250 9.36 -31.64 -14.34
CA SER A 250 9.76 -32.66 -13.35
C SER A 250 9.84 -34.05 -14.00
N SER A 251 8.90 -34.36 -14.91
CA SER A 251 8.81 -35.65 -15.59
C SER A 251 9.23 -35.61 -17.06
N ILE A 252 10.23 -34.78 -17.40
CA ILE A 252 10.62 -34.54 -18.80
C ILE A 252 11.03 -35.81 -19.56
N ARG A 253 11.69 -36.76 -18.87
CA ARG A 253 12.09 -38.05 -19.45
C ARG A 253 10.89 -38.90 -19.85
N THR A 254 9.81 -38.84 -19.06
CA THR A 254 8.55 -39.54 -19.34
C THR A 254 7.82 -38.89 -20.51
N VAL A 255 7.75 -37.56 -20.54
CA VAL A 255 7.14 -36.83 -21.67
C VAL A 255 7.86 -37.18 -22.99
N TYR A 256 9.19 -37.24 -22.96
CA TYR A 256 10.00 -37.62 -24.11
C TYR A 256 9.81 -39.09 -24.51
N SER A 257 9.82 -40.03 -23.56
CA SER A 257 9.69 -41.46 -23.86
C SER A 257 8.33 -41.85 -24.45
N TYR A 258 7.27 -41.11 -24.10
CA TYR A 258 5.94 -41.28 -24.67
C TYR A 258 5.67 -40.40 -25.91
N VAL A 259 6.66 -39.62 -26.38
CA VAL A 259 6.51 -38.66 -27.49
C VAL A 259 5.33 -37.70 -27.23
N GLY A 260 5.14 -37.33 -25.96
CA GLY A 260 3.99 -36.56 -25.45
C GLY A 260 4.18 -35.04 -25.47
N GLU A 261 5.26 -34.54 -26.08
CA GLU A 261 5.62 -33.11 -26.08
C GLU A 261 4.50 -32.23 -26.64
N ARG A 262 3.98 -32.61 -27.82
CA ARG A 262 2.92 -31.86 -28.51
C ARG A 262 1.61 -31.85 -27.72
N GLN A 263 1.29 -32.96 -27.03
CA GLN A 263 0.13 -33.04 -26.15
C GLN A 263 0.28 -32.14 -24.93
N THR A 264 1.47 -32.10 -24.35
CA THR A 264 1.79 -31.29 -23.15
C THR A 264 1.76 -29.80 -23.47
N ILE A 265 2.35 -29.39 -24.60
CA ILE A 265 2.29 -28.01 -25.10
C ILE A 265 0.84 -27.60 -25.36
N ASN A 266 0.01 -28.46 -25.97
CA ASN A 266 -1.39 -28.14 -26.24
C ASN A 266 -2.19 -27.96 -24.92
N ARG A 267 -1.96 -28.82 -23.92
CA ARG A 267 -2.55 -28.66 -22.58
C ARG A 267 -2.13 -27.36 -21.91
N PHE A 268 -0.86 -26.99 -22.00
CA PHE A 268 -0.35 -25.73 -21.47
C PHE A 268 -0.99 -24.52 -22.17
N SER A 269 -1.05 -24.54 -23.51
CA SER A 269 -1.67 -23.48 -24.31
C SER A 269 -3.14 -23.28 -23.97
N ASN A 270 -3.93 -24.36 -23.87
CA ASN A 270 -5.34 -24.29 -23.52
C ASN A 270 -5.56 -23.74 -22.09
N ALA A 271 -4.69 -24.08 -21.14
CA ALA A 271 -4.75 -23.51 -19.79
C ALA A 271 -4.35 -22.03 -19.77
N LEU A 272 -3.42 -21.61 -20.63
CA LEU A 272 -2.94 -20.23 -20.75
C LEU A 272 -4.01 -19.29 -21.33
N GLU A 273 -4.82 -19.76 -22.27
CA GLU A 273 -5.89 -18.97 -22.91
C GLU A 273 -6.89 -18.42 -21.87
N ARG A 274 -7.23 -19.23 -20.86
CA ARG A 274 -8.07 -18.79 -19.73
C ARG A 274 -7.40 -17.68 -18.91
N SER A 275 -6.11 -17.78 -18.66
CA SER A 275 -5.34 -16.75 -17.94
C SER A 275 -5.22 -15.46 -18.77
N MET A 276 -5.07 -15.59 -20.09
CA MET A 276 -5.01 -14.45 -21.01
C MET A 276 -6.32 -13.68 -21.06
N THR A 277 -7.47 -14.36 -21.19
CA THR A 277 -8.79 -13.70 -21.22
C THR A 277 -9.11 -12.98 -19.91
N LEU A 278 -8.74 -13.56 -18.76
CA LEU A 278 -8.82 -12.89 -17.45
C LEU A 278 -7.91 -11.66 -17.37
N GLY A 279 -6.68 -11.77 -17.89
CA GLY A 279 -5.73 -10.65 -17.97
C GLY A 279 -6.25 -9.50 -18.83
N ILE A 280 -6.86 -9.78 -19.99
CA ILE A 280 -7.49 -8.76 -20.84
C ILE A 280 -8.63 -8.07 -20.09
N LYS A 281 -9.50 -8.84 -19.41
CA LYS A 281 -10.60 -8.29 -18.61
C LYS A 281 -10.08 -7.41 -17.47
N GLN A 282 -9.00 -7.83 -16.81
CA GLN A 282 -8.36 -7.04 -15.76
C GLN A 282 -7.75 -5.74 -16.32
N GLY A 283 -7.06 -5.82 -17.46
CA GLY A 283 -6.48 -4.67 -18.14
C GLY A 283 -7.55 -3.64 -18.52
N SER A 284 -8.66 -4.09 -19.12
CA SER A 284 -9.78 -3.22 -19.47
C SER A 284 -10.44 -2.60 -18.23
N ALA A 285 -10.63 -3.38 -17.16
CA ALA A 285 -11.15 -2.85 -15.89
C ALA A 285 -10.22 -1.80 -15.26
N ARG A 286 -8.91 -2.02 -15.32
CA ARG A 286 -7.89 -1.06 -14.85
C ARG A 286 -7.91 0.22 -15.69
N GLY A 287 -8.00 0.09 -17.01
CA GLY A 287 -8.10 1.23 -17.91
C GLY A 287 -9.34 2.08 -17.62
N LEU A 288 -10.49 1.43 -17.38
CA LEU A 288 -11.72 2.13 -17.02
C LEU A 288 -11.63 2.81 -15.64
N MET A 289 -10.97 2.17 -14.67
CA MET A 289 -10.69 2.77 -13.36
C MET A 289 -9.84 4.04 -13.49
N ILE A 290 -8.71 3.97 -14.20
CA ILE A 290 -7.84 5.14 -14.43
C ILE A 290 -8.59 6.22 -15.22
N GLY A 291 -9.40 5.84 -16.22
CA GLY A 291 -10.24 6.77 -16.97
C GLY A 291 -11.26 7.50 -16.09
N SER A 292 -11.86 6.81 -15.12
CA SER A 292 -12.81 7.42 -14.18
C SER A 292 -12.18 8.49 -13.27
N MET A 293 -10.86 8.44 -13.05
CA MET A 293 -10.13 9.47 -12.31
C MET A 293 -10.11 10.83 -13.01
N GLY A 294 -10.50 10.90 -14.29
CA GLY A 294 -10.67 12.17 -15.01
C GLY A 294 -11.72 13.11 -14.37
N ILE A 295 -12.64 12.58 -13.56
CA ILE A 295 -13.63 13.36 -12.80
C ILE A 295 -12.96 14.40 -11.88
N VAL A 296 -11.73 14.13 -11.42
CA VAL A 296 -10.94 15.04 -10.57
C VAL A 296 -10.77 16.40 -11.25
N TYR A 297 -10.51 16.44 -12.56
CA TYR A 297 -10.33 17.71 -13.29
C TYR A 297 -11.62 18.53 -13.38
N VAL A 298 -12.78 17.87 -13.49
CA VAL A 298 -14.08 18.54 -13.46
C VAL A 298 -14.32 19.18 -12.11
N SER A 299 -13.93 18.49 -11.02
CA SER A 299 -14.02 19.03 -9.66
C SER A 299 -13.08 20.23 -9.47
N TRP A 300 -11.84 20.18 -9.97
CA TRP A 300 -10.92 21.33 -9.99
C TRP A 300 -11.54 22.54 -10.71
N GLY A 301 -12.13 22.33 -11.89
CA GLY A 301 -12.78 23.39 -12.66
C GLY A 301 -13.96 24.01 -11.91
N PHE A 302 -14.80 23.18 -11.28
CA PHE A 302 -15.93 23.66 -10.48
C PHE A 302 -15.46 24.46 -9.26
N GLN A 303 -14.45 23.99 -8.53
CA GLN A 303 -13.91 24.70 -7.38
C GLN A 303 -13.27 26.04 -7.77
N ALA A 304 -12.60 26.11 -8.92
CA ALA A 304 -12.03 27.36 -9.42
C ALA A 304 -13.15 28.38 -9.74
N TRP A 305 -14.22 27.94 -10.43
CA TRP A 305 -15.35 28.81 -10.76
C TRP A 305 -16.10 29.29 -9.52
N PHE A 306 -16.45 28.37 -8.61
CA PHE A 306 -17.16 28.73 -7.38
C PHE A 306 -16.29 29.56 -6.44
N GLY A 307 -14.99 29.23 -6.33
CA GLY A 307 -14.01 29.98 -5.57
C GLY A 307 -13.85 31.41 -6.07
N PHE A 308 -13.84 31.63 -7.39
CA PHE A 308 -13.83 32.97 -7.97
C PHE A 308 -15.04 33.81 -7.56
N ILE A 309 -16.24 33.23 -7.57
CA ILE A 309 -17.48 33.90 -7.12
C ILE A 309 -17.38 34.27 -5.63
N LEU A 310 -16.87 33.37 -4.79
CA LEU A 310 -16.67 33.61 -3.36
C LEU A 310 -15.69 34.76 -3.07
N VAL A 311 -14.59 34.86 -3.83
CA VAL A 311 -13.64 35.98 -3.68
C VAL A 311 -14.28 37.30 -4.11
N THR A 312 -14.99 37.29 -5.24
CA THR A 312 -15.50 38.53 -5.88
C THR A 312 -16.74 39.09 -5.17
N GLU A 313 -17.72 38.25 -4.83
CA GLU A 313 -19.00 38.71 -4.27
C GLU A 313 -18.99 38.78 -2.73
N LYS A 314 -18.20 37.94 -2.06
CA LYS A 314 -18.21 37.79 -0.60
C LYS A 314 -16.95 38.31 0.08
N GLY A 315 -15.93 38.70 -0.69
CA GLY A 315 -14.69 39.27 -0.16
C GLY A 315 -13.87 38.29 0.69
N GLU A 316 -14.06 36.98 0.51
CA GLU A 316 -13.27 35.97 1.22
C GLU A 316 -11.83 35.95 0.67
N LYS A 317 -10.85 35.64 1.54
CA LYS A 317 -9.43 35.61 1.18
C LYS A 317 -9.15 34.48 0.17
N GLY A 318 -8.59 34.83 -0.98
CA GLY A 318 -8.31 33.90 -2.07
C GLY A 318 -7.40 32.73 -1.68
N GLY A 319 -6.38 32.97 -0.85
CA GLY A 319 -5.49 31.91 -0.36
C GLY A 319 -6.22 30.87 0.49
N ASN A 320 -7.18 31.28 1.32
CA ASN A 320 -7.93 30.37 2.19
C ASN A 320 -8.83 29.43 1.36
N ILE A 321 -9.46 29.97 0.32
CA ILE A 321 -10.28 29.21 -0.63
C ILE A 321 -9.40 28.24 -1.42
N PHE A 322 -8.22 28.69 -1.85
CA PHE A 322 -7.26 27.85 -2.58
C PHE A 322 -6.79 26.65 -1.75
N ILE A 323 -6.39 26.85 -0.48
CA ILE A 323 -6.03 25.73 0.40
C ILE A 323 -7.21 24.79 0.58
N ALA A 324 -8.40 25.33 0.89
CA ALA A 324 -9.56 24.52 1.19
C ALA A 324 -9.92 23.62 0.00
N GLY A 325 -9.87 24.15 -1.23
CA GLY A 325 -10.06 23.37 -2.44
C GLY A 325 -8.97 22.31 -2.66
N PHE A 326 -7.70 22.71 -2.58
CA PHE A 326 -6.55 21.82 -2.76
C PHE A 326 -6.54 20.65 -1.76
N ASN A 327 -6.68 20.95 -0.48
CA ASN A 327 -6.71 19.96 0.60
C ASN A 327 -7.92 19.03 0.49
N TYR A 328 -9.07 19.56 0.05
CA TYR A 328 -10.27 18.75 -0.15
C TYR A 328 -10.09 17.72 -1.29
N LEU A 329 -9.47 18.12 -2.40
CA LEU A 329 -9.20 17.24 -3.54
C LEU A 329 -8.12 16.21 -3.20
N MET A 330 -7.00 16.65 -2.62
CA MET A 330 -5.91 15.75 -2.24
C MET A 330 -6.30 14.80 -1.11
N GLY A 331 -7.21 15.20 -0.20
CA GLY A 331 -7.74 14.30 0.83
C GLY A 331 -8.74 13.28 0.29
N GLY A 332 -9.28 13.51 -0.92
CA GLY A 332 -10.17 12.57 -1.60
C GLY A 332 -9.45 11.53 -2.45
N THR A 333 -8.26 11.86 -3.00
CA THR A 333 -7.43 10.97 -3.83
C THR A 333 -6.58 10.02 -3.01
#